data_AF-A0AAD3DBE8-F1
#
_entry.id   AF-A0AAD3DBE8-F1
#
_cell.length_a   1.000
_cell.length_b   1.000
_cell.length_c   1.000
_cell.angle_alpha   90.00
_cell.angle_beta   90.00
_cell.angle_gamma   90.00
#
_symmetry.space_group_name_H-M   'P 1'
#
loop_
_entity.id
_entity.type
_entity.pdbx_description
1 polymer ?
#
loop_
_entity_poly.entity_id
_entity_poly.type
_entity_poly.pdbx_seq_one_letter_code
_entity_poly.pdbx_strand_id
1 'polypeptide(L)'
;MKFLHLIISCSSIASSLSFTFPSGLGALRKREFASEAPSSFTYKNGQYETCIYSSSSDSASNQSAVLNGESAFDANSLDFTMGYMNKHHRKELTNFAIAFTPLGIEQMKKNAFSGGSYKITDAKLIDIVHPSENSNELSLSSSDNPSSYLELEVTIEIRGQKQPSIEKQIVPLDAMPNEELRKFQSQPLIPRPSSYESEPTKSYNAIDDFIRRLNRLCLIVNAPSATGKLTQLSFQINGSRNALLREDLYLNQVPHNRYVREYFYNLASESGLNAVVACSKGQISNRMKIISMFPEMNPQMDSYRIGTLLELARSIAITLAEQNIRVRVCVQGSMGVGIFTGTPKQLSGAATLLQRMDWQSRPGEENEGMVGNFVNFGAVGKEHVVNKGTMLVKDEETGETKEITQEQDDVFLLLCPQSMVGVESSIIQALQEMVDAAGDRPVILLNPDLSDKVSSQGQQNIRGRKDRLDFADSFKTIHQFQNIYVSGTSYFPILGTIYKHGYDDPYVSYQRRDKVGGGEIYVPVLSTEEIPEGDLILNTFD
;
A
#
# COMPACT_ATOMS: atom_id res chain seq x y z
N MET A 1 51.03 16.83 -32.42
CA MET A 1 52.36 17.07 -31.81
C MET A 1 52.17 17.37 -30.33
N LYS A 2 52.78 16.56 -29.45
CA LYS A 2 53.17 16.75 -28.02
C LYS A 2 52.09 17.30 -27.05
N PHE A 3 51.61 16.51 -26.08
CA PHE A 3 52.16 16.36 -24.71
C PHE A 3 52.43 17.74 -24.05
N LEU A 4 51.92 18.12 -22.88
CA LEU A 4 52.23 17.54 -21.56
C LEU A 4 51.42 18.29 -20.46
N HIS A 5 51.22 17.62 -19.34
CA HIS A 5 50.83 18.11 -18.01
C HIS A 5 51.59 19.35 -17.51
N LEU A 6 50.98 20.15 -16.61
CA LEU A 6 51.59 20.46 -15.30
C LEU A 6 50.58 20.98 -14.26
N ILE A 7 50.67 20.40 -13.07
CA ILE A 7 50.11 20.81 -11.78
C ILE A 7 51.04 21.85 -11.15
N ILE A 8 50.52 22.95 -10.59
CA ILE A 8 51.15 23.72 -9.50
C ILE A 8 50.07 24.31 -8.58
N SER A 9 50.22 24.08 -7.27
CA SER A 9 49.48 24.70 -6.17
C SER A 9 49.88 26.17 -5.96
N CYS A 10 48.98 27.01 -5.43
CA CYS A 10 49.39 28.11 -4.56
C CYS A 10 48.28 28.54 -3.61
N SER A 11 48.67 28.71 -2.36
CA SER A 11 47.90 29.15 -1.20
C SER A 11 47.99 30.66 -0.96
N SER A 12 46.97 31.18 -0.25
CA SER A 12 46.92 32.45 0.49
C SER A 12 46.60 33.74 -0.29
N ILE A 13 45.52 34.43 0.14
CA ILE A 13 45.50 35.86 0.53
C ILE A 13 44.21 36.12 1.33
N ALA A 14 44.37 36.84 2.45
CA ALA A 14 43.35 37.26 3.39
C ALA A 14 42.78 38.65 3.08
N SER A 15 41.52 38.90 3.46
CA SER A 15 40.96 40.21 3.88
C SER A 15 39.52 39.99 4.38
N SER A 16 39.28 39.96 5.69
CA SER A 16 38.86 41.08 6.55
C SER A 16 37.60 41.82 6.09
N LEU A 17 36.49 41.64 6.80
CA LEU A 17 35.52 42.70 7.14
C LEU A 17 34.57 42.20 8.26
N SER A 18 34.73 42.82 9.43
CA SER A 18 33.90 42.71 10.61
C SER A 18 32.88 43.85 10.64
N PHE A 19 31.63 43.57 11.03
CA PHE A 19 30.75 44.58 11.65
C PHE A 19 29.84 43.94 12.71
N THR A 20 29.98 44.46 13.92
CA THR A 20 29.22 44.25 15.16
C THR A 20 27.90 45.01 15.19
N PHE A 21 26.88 44.50 15.91
CA PHE A 21 25.84 45.28 16.61
C PHE A 21 25.12 44.38 17.66
N PRO A 22 24.40 44.93 18.67
CA PRO A 22 24.82 44.78 20.07
C PRO A 22 23.81 44.03 20.96
N SER A 23 24.33 43.60 22.12
CA SER A 23 23.60 43.06 23.27
C SER A 23 22.94 44.14 24.12
N GLY A 24 21.70 43.88 24.56
CA GLY A 24 21.03 44.58 25.66
C GLY A 24 20.40 43.58 26.63
N LEU A 25 20.91 43.54 27.86
CA LEU A 25 20.49 42.69 28.98
C LEU A 25 19.10 43.06 29.53
N GLY A 26 18.40 42.05 30.07
CA GLY A 26 17.37 42.19 31.09
C GLY A 26 17.23 40.90 31.88
N ALA A 27 17.43 40.95 33.19
CA ALA A 27 17.78 39.82 34.06
C ALA A 27 16.60 39.15 34.80
N LEU A 28 16.84 37.86 35.14
CA LEU A 28 16.46 37.13 36.37
C LEU A 28 14.98 36.96 36.78
N ARG A 29 14.54 35.69 36.85
CA ARG A 29 14.07 35.05 38.11
C ARG A 29 13.97 33.52 38.01
N LYS A 30 14.65 32.83 38.94
CA LYS A 30 14.34 31.45 39.37
C LYS A 30 13.09 31.48 40.27
N ARG A 31 12.18 30.50 40.14
CA ARG A 31 11.47 29.86 41.27
C ARG A 31 10.82 28.54 40.86
N GLU A 32 10.70 27.70 41.88
CA GLU A 32 10.44 26.26 41.93
C GLU A 32 8.99 25.83 41.63
N PHE A 33 8.87 24.50 41.47
CA PHE A 33 7.68 23.65 41.36
C PHE A 33 6.44 24.09 42.15
N ALA A 34 5.28 23.98 41.49
CA ALA A 34 4.03 23.56 42.11
C ALA A 34 3.21 22.75 41.10
N SER A 35 2.77 21.58 41.55
CA SER A 35 1.81 20.68 40.90
C SER A 35 0.44 21.34 40.76
N GLU A 36 -0.19 21.24 39.59
CA GLU A 36 -1.65 21.19 39.46
C GLU A 36 -2.02 20.81 38.01
N ALA A 37 -2.76 19.71 37.88
CA ALA A 37 -3.38 19.31 36.62
C ALA A 37 -4.62 20.16 36.34
N PRO A 38 -4.95 20.41 35.07
CA PRO A 38 -6.34 20.36 34.66
C PRO A 38 -6.52 19.45 33.44
N SER A 39 -7.33 18.42 33.66
CA SER A 39 -8.02 17.62 32.67
C SER A 39 -9.12 18.46 31.99
N SER A 40 -8.90 18.93 30.75
CA SER A 40 -9.97 19.24 29.78
C SER A 40 -9.40 19.70 28.44
N PHE A 41 -9.84 19.09 27.34
CA PHE A 41 -9.55 19.51 25.97
C PHE A 41 -10.57 20.54 25.48
N THR A 42 -10.10 21.65 24.90
CA THR A 42 -10.96 22.57 24.14
C THR A 42 -10.42 22.78 22.73
N TYR A 43 -11.27 22.49 21.75
CA TYR A 43 -11.06 22.70 20.32
C TYR A 43 -11.34 24.17 19.97
N LYS A 44 -10.34 24.93 19.50
CA LYS A 44 -10.55 26.26 18.93
C LYS A 44 -9.86 26.38 17.56
N ASN A 45 -10.61 26.91 16.59
CA ASN A 45 -10.14 27.53 15.35
C ASN A 45 -9.41 26.64 14.32
N GLY A 46 -9.88 25.42 14.05
CA GLY A 46 -9.51 24.70 12.82
C GLY A 46 -8.00 24.42 12.66
N GLN A 47 -7.24 24.41 13.75
CA GLN A 47 -5.82 24.07 13.79
C GLN A 47 -5.65 22.62 14.22
N TYR A 48 -4.77 21.89 13.53
CA TYR A 48 -4.28 20.59 13.96
C TYR A 48 -3.19 20.85 15.00
N GLU A 49 -3.50 20.71 16.29
CA GLU A 49 -2.47 20.52 17.29
C GLU A 49 -2.08 19.04 17.30
N THR A 50 -0.83 18.78 16.95
CA THR A 50 -0.19 17.47 17.07
C THR A 50 -0.12 17.09 18.54
N CYS A 51 -0.58 15.88 18.88
CA CYS A 51 -0.10 15.21 20.09
C CYS A 51 1.34 14.78 19.81
N ILE A 52 2.29 15.61 20.25
CA ILE A 52 3.70 15.23 20.33
C ILE A 52 3.80 14.20 21.47
N TYR A 53 3.89 12.92 21.14
CA TYR A 53 4.60 12.00 22.02
C TYR A 53 6.09 12.32 21.86
N SER A 54 6.64 13.05 22.83
CA SER A 54 8.07 13.25 22.92
C SER A 54 8.71 11.89 23.13
N SER A 55 9.46 11.42 22.13
CA SER A 55 10.37 10.29 22.28
C SER A 55 11.52 10.72 23.19
N SER A 56 11.38 10.48 24.49
CA SER A 56 12.54 10.36 25.36
C SER A 56 13.30 9.11 24.92
N SER A 57 14.52 9.33 24.49
CA SER A 57 15.54 8.31 24.21
C SER A 57 15.74 7.44 25.45
N ASP A 58 15.10 6.28 25.51
CA ASP A 58 15.54 5.17 26.35
C ASP A 58 15.12 3.83 25.75
N SER A 59 16.14 3.13 25.25
CA SER A 59 16.33 1.68 25.15
C SER A 59 15.12 0.71 25.08
N ALA A 60 14.95 0.11 23.90
CA ALA A 60 14.90 -1.34 23.66
C ALA A 60 13.91 -2.25 24.44
N SER A 61 12.84 -1.74 25.05
CA SER A 61 11.92 -2.59 25.84
C SER A 61 10.42 -2.50 25.52
N ASN A 62 9.99 -1.68 24.56
CA ASN A 62 8.56 -1.52 24.23
C ASN A 62 8.09 -2.22 22.94
N GLN A 63 8.87 -3.14 22.37
CA GLN A 63 8.46 -3.94 21.20
C GLN A 63 7.64 -5.21 21.55
N SER A 64 7.36 -5.47 22.83
CA SER A 64 6.68 -6.72 23.26
C SER A 64 5.20 -6.60 23.62
N ALA A 65 4.55 -5.44 23.45
CA ALA A 65 3.17 -5.22 23.89
C ALA A 65 2.07 -5.53 22.85
N VAL A 66 2.40 -6.06 21.67
CA VAL A 66 1.43 -6.26 20.55
C VAL A 66 1.00 -7.72 20.36
N LEU A 67 1.34 -8.63 21.28
CA LEU A 67 1.12 -10.07 21.09
C LEU A 67 -0.01 -10.69 21.93
N ASN A 68 -0.93 -9.89 22.47
CA ASN A 68 -2.14 -10.42 23.10
C ASN A 68 -3.35 -10.06 22.24
N GLY A 69 -3.94 -11.07 21.61
CA GLY A 69 -5.08 -10.98 20.69
C GLY A 69 -6.40 -10.56 21.34
N GLU A 70 -6.44 -9.41 22.01
CA GLU A 70 -7.68 -8.73 22.38
C GLU A 70 -7.92 -7.58 21.39
N SER A 71 -8.40 -7.94 20.19
CA SER A 71 -8.72 -7.00 19.09
C SER A 71 -10.22 -6.70 19.01
N ALA A 72 -10.85 -6.44 20.17
CA ALA A 72 -12.22 -5.97 20.24
C ALA A 72 -12.25 -4.43 20.45
N PHE A 73 -13.30 -3.78 19.97
CA PHE A 73 -13.59 -2.39 20.36
C PHE A 73 -13.73 -2.33 21.89
N ASP A 74 -12.80 -1.66 22.57
CA ASP A 74 -13.02 -1.31 23.96
C ASP A 74 -14.11 -0.22 24.06
N ALA A 75 -14.74 -0.09 25.22
CA ALA A 75 -15.81 0.88 25.42
C ALA A 75 -15.39 2.32 25.07
N ASN A 76 -14.13 2.67 25.36
CA ASN A 76 -13.58 3.99 25.06
C ASN A 76 -13.46 4.24 23.55
N SER A 77 -13.00 3.24 22.77
CA SER A 77 -12.87 3.32 21.32
C SER A 77 -14.25 3.38 20.65
N LEU A 78 -15.23 2.65 21.19
CA LEU A 78 -16.61 2.71 20.72
C LEU A 78 -17.21 4.10 20.97
N ASP A 79 -17.10 4.63 22.19
CA ASP A 79 -17.56 5.98 22.54
C ASP A 79 -16.89 7.07 21.70
N PHE A 80 -15.57 6.97 21.52
CA PHE A 80 -14.82 7.88 20.68
C PHE A 80 -15.29 7.80 19.22
N THR A 81 -15.45 6.58 18.69
CA THR A 81 -15.93 6.35 17.32
C THR A 81 -17.32 6.94 17.11
N MET A 82 -18.25 6.71 18.03
CA MET A 82 -19.60 7.28 17.95
C MET A 82 -19.59 8.81 18.00
N GLY A 83 -18.80 9.39 18.92
CA GLY A 83 -18.62 10.84 19.02
C GLY A 83 -18.02 11.44 17.74
N TYR A 84 -17.00 10.78 17.18
CA TYR A 84 -16.34 11.18 15.94
C TYR A 84 -17.29 11.13 14.76
N MET A 85 -18.01 10.02 14.57
CA MET A 85 -18.98 9.83 13.48
C MET A 85 -20.08 10.89 13.53
N ASN A 86 -20.67 11.13 14.71
CA ASN A 86 -21.71 12.14 14.86
C ASN A 86 -21.22 13.57 14.63
N LYS A 87 -19.96 13.86 14.93
CA LYS A 87 -19.37 15.18 14.75
C LYS A 87 -18.92 15.44 13.31
N HIS A 88 -18.32 14.45 12.66
CA HIS A 88 -17.60 14.62 11.40
C HIS A 88 -18.27 13.97 10.18
N HIS A 89 -19.20 13.03 10.40
CA HIS A 89 -19.82 12.21 9.35
C HIS A 89 -21.35 12.27 9.35
N ARG A 90 -21.95 13.30 9.97
CA ARG A 90 -23.42 13.43 10.10
C ARG A 90 -24.15 13.40 8.74
N LYS A 91 -23.57 14.04 7.72
CA LYS A 91 -24.11 14.04 6.35
C LYS A 91 -24.08 12.64 5.73
N GLU A 92 -23.00 11.91 5.94
CA GLU A 92 -22.82 10.54 5.46
C GLU A 92 -23.80 9.58 6.16
N LEU A 93 -24.00 9.73 7.48
CA LEU A 93 -25.02 8.97 8.22
C LEU A 93 -26.44 9.22 7.68
N THR A 94 -26.78 10.47 7.35
CA THR A 94 -28.06 10.79 6.70
C THR A 94 -28.18 10.10 5.34
N ASN A 95 -27.10 10.09 4.56
CA ASN A 95 -27.08 9.37 3.29
C ASN A 95 -27.17 7.85 3.48
N PHE A 96 -26.61 7.29 4.56
CA PHE A 96 -26.76 5.87 4.89
C PHE A 96 -28.21 5.53 5.20
N ALA A 97 -28.89 6.37 5.99
CA ALA A 97 -30.32 6.22 6.26
C ALA A 97 -31.14 6.23 4.94
N ILE A 98 -30.81 7.11 4.00
CA ILE A 98 -31.47 7.15 2.69
C ILE A 98 -31.14 5.91 1.86
N ALA A 99 -29.87 5.48 1.79
CA ALA A 99 -29.43 4.45 0.86
C ALA A 99 -29.79 3.03 1.30
N PHE A 100 -29.71 2.74 2.60
CA PHE A 100 -29.67 1.38 3.14
C PHE A 100 -30.87 1.01 4.01
N THR A 101 -31.80 1.94 4.27
CA THR A 101 -32.98 1.68 5.12
C THR A 101 -34.28 1.80 4.32
N PRO A 102 -35.40 1.23 4.80
CA PRO A 102 -36.71 1.39 4.16
C PRO A 102 -37.16 2.84 4.01
N LEU A 103 -36.66 3.76 4.86
CA LEU A 103 -37.05 5.17 4.83
C LEU A 103 -36.69 5.87 3.52
N GLY A 104 -35.60 5.47 2.86
CA GLY A 104 -35.23 6.03 1.56
C GLY A 104 -36.23 5.68 0.45
N ILE A 105 -36.72 4.44 0.45
CA ILE A 105 -37.76 3.98 -0.46
C ILE A 105 -39.07 4.74 -0.18
N GLU A 106 -39.42 4.89 1.10
CA GLU A 106 -40.61 5.64 1.51
C GLU A 106 -40.53 7.12 1.10
N GLN A 107 -39.37 7.75 1.30
CA GLN A 107 -39.10 9.11 0.84
C GLN A 107 -39.31 9.23 -0.67
N MET A 108 -38.76 8.32 -1.46
CA MET A 108 -38.92 8.30 -2.91
C MET A 108 -40.39 8.15 -3.30
N LYS A 109 -41.10 7.17 -2.72
CA LYS A 109 -42.51 6.87 -3.03
C LYS A 109 -43.42 8.05 -2.68
N LYS A 110 -43.29 8.63 -1.48
CA LYS A 110 -44.09 9.80 -1.08
C LYS A 110 -43.80 11.00 -1.97
N ASN A 111 -42.52 11.29 -2.23
CA ASN A 111 -42.14 12.45 -3.03
C ASN A 111 -42.55 12.35 -4.50
N ALA A 112 -42.69 11.14 -5.04
CA ALA A 112 -43.23 10.92 -6.38
C ALA A 112 -44.68 11.43 -6.55
N PHE A 113 -45.49 11.37 -5.49
CA PHE A 113 -46.91 11.78 -5.52
C PHE A 113 -47.16 13.19 -4.96
N SER A 114 -46.40 13.63 -3.96
CA SER A 114 -46.69 14.86 -3.19
C SER A 114 -45.70 16.01 -3.38
N GLY A 115 -44.68 15.83 -4.24
CA GLY A 115 -43.72 16.87 -4.59
C GLY A 115 -42.82 17.32 -3.43
N GLY A 116 -42.15 16.38 -2.75
CA GLY A 116 -41.19 16.70 -1.69
C GLY A 116 -41.77 16.80 -0.29
N SER A 117 -42.92 16.15 -0.01
CA SER A 117 -43.56 16.22 1.30
C SER A 117 -42.88 15.39 2.39
N TYR A 118 -41.86 14.60 2.04
CA TYR A 118 -41.15 13.73 2.97
C TYR A 118 -39.64 13.92 2.80
N LYS A 119 -38.96 14.27 3.88
CA LYS A 119 -37.53 14.54 3.83
C LYS A 119 -36.83 13.97 5.06
N ILE A 120 -35.87 13.08 4.84
CA ILE A 120 -34.89 12.72 5.85
C ILE A 120 -33.91 13.90 5.96
N THR A 121 -33.89 14.57 7.12
CA THR A 121 -33.10 15.79 7.32
C THR A 121 -31.80 15.53 8.04
N ASP A 122 -31.80 14.54 8.93
CA ASP A 122 -30.66 14.27 9.79
C ASP A 122 -30.63 12.81 10.24
N ALA A 123 -29.45 12.29 10.54
CA ALA A 123 -29.27 11.01 11.20
C ALA A 123 -28.11 11.08 12.20
N LYS A 124 -28.31 10.44 13.35
CA LYS A 124 -27.35 10.35 14.43
C LYS A 124 -27.06 8.89 14.74
N LEU A 125 -25.78 8.53 14.82
CA LEU A 125 -25.35 7.22 15.29
C LEU A 125 -25.60 7.12 16.80
N ILE A 126 -26.37 6.12 17.22
CA ILE A 126 -26.69 5.88 18.64
C ILE A 126 -25.98 4.65 19.21
N ASP A 127 -25.66 3.66 18.36
CA ASP A 127 -24.91 2.48 18.78
C ASP A 127 -24.17 1.82 17.60
N ILE A 128 -23.12 1.08 17.91
CA ILE A 128 -22.38 0.19 17.00
C ILE A 128 -22.44 -1.21 17.58
N VAL A 129 -23.21 -2.09 16.95
CA VAL A 129 -23.40 -3.45 17.46
C VAL A 129 -22.52 -4.42 16.70
N HIS A 130 -21.62 -5.05 17.45
CA HIS A 130 -20.86 -6.21 17.00
C HIS A 130 -21.60 -7.48 17.44
N PRO A 131 -21.91 -8.41 16.54
CA PRO A 131 -22.55 -9.66 16.92
C PRO A 131 -21.57 -10.43 17.79
N SER A 132 -21.88 -10.54 19.08
CA SER A 132 -21.10 -11.34 20.00
C SER A 132 -21.20 -12.82 19.59
N GLU A 133 -20.10 -13.57 19.71
CA GLU A 133 -20.09 -15.02 19.45
C GLU A 133 -21.08 -15.81 20.34
N ASN A 134 -21.65 -15.19 21.38
CA ASN A 134 -22.51 -15.83 22.38
C ASN A 134 -23.99 -15.37 22.39
N SER A 135 -24.42 -14.49 21.48
CA SER A 135 -25.83 -14.05 21.44
C SER A 135 -26.67 -14.97 20.55
N ASN A 136 -27.33 -15.96 21.18
CA ASN A 136 -28.39 -16.79 20.58
C ASN A 136 -29.69 -16.03 20.22
N GLU A 137 -29.68 -14.70 20.30
CA GLU A 137 -30.88 -13.87 20.17
C GLU A 137 -30.77 -12.87 19.01
N LEU A 138 -30.76 -13.37 17.77
CA LEU A 138 -31.50 -12.76 16.64
C LEU A 138 -31.44 -13.71 15.44
N SER A 139 -32.35 -14.67 15.37
CA SER A 139 -32.56 -15.50 14.18
C SER A 139 -33.29 -14.68 13.11
N LEU A 140 -32.56 -13.82 12.40
CA LEU A 140 -32.94 -13.41 11.05
C LEU A 140 -32.58 -14.57 10.12
N SER A 141 -33.59 -15.16 9.51
CA SER A 141 -33.52 -16.40 8.74
C SER A 141 -32.76 -16.22 7.42
N SER A 142 -31.46 -16.46 7.43
CA SER A 142 -30.67 -17.00 6.30
C SER A 142 -29.27 -17.35 6.82
N SER A 143 -28.56 -18.23 6.13
CA SER A 143 -27.29 -18.89 6.48
C SER A 143 -26.06 -17.99 6.74
N ASP A 144 -26.23 -16.71 7.01
CA ASP A 144 -25.16 -15.73 7.10
C ASP A 144 -25.03 -15.23 8.54
N ASN A 145 -23.90 -15.51 9.19
CA ASN A 145 -23.54 -14.91 10.48
C ASN A 145 -23.80 -13.40 10.44
N PRO A 146 -24.54 -12.83 11.42
CA PRO A 146 -24.90 -11.41 11.40
C PRO A 146 -23.64 -10.57 11.22
N SER A 147 -23.67 -9.62 10.30
CA SER A 147 -22.62 -8.63 10.17
C SER A 147 -22.81 -7.55 11.24
N SER A 148 -21.72 -6.90 11.63
CA SER A 148 -21.82 -5.72 12.51
C SER A 148 -22.72 -4.66 11.85
N TYR A 149 -23.44 -3.89 12.66
CA TYR A 149 -24.40 -2.91 12.16
C TYR A 149 -24.36 -1.61 12.96
N LEU A 150 -24.84 -0.54 12.32
CA LEU A 150 -25.01 0.78 12.91
C LEU A 150 -26.48 0.96 13.31
N GLU A 151 -26.72 1.42 14.53
CA GLU A 151 -28.04 1.92 14.92
C GLU A 151 -28.09 3.44 14.75
N LEU A 152 -29.05 3.91 13.96
CA LEU A 152 -29.24 5.32 13.64
C LEU A 152 -30.57 5.83 14.19
N GLU A 153 -30.53 7.00 14.79
CA GLU A 153 -31.71 7.82 15.08
C GLU A 153 -31.89 8.83 13.93
N VAL A 154 -32.94 8.65 13.14
CA VAL A 154 -33.19 9.38 11.90
C VAL A 154 -34.32 10.38 12.11
N THR A 155 -34.06 11.64 11.79
CA THR A 155 -35.04 12.72 11.86
C THR A 155 -35.70 12.91 10.50
N ILE A 156 -37.03 12.88 10.50
CA ILE A 156 -37.87 12.95 9.30
C ILE A 156 -38.81 14.14 9.41
N GLU A 157 -38.87 14.94 8.36
CA GLU A 157 -39.82 16.04 8.21
C GLU A 157 -40.91 15.66 7.20
N ILE A 158 -42.16 15.69 7.66
CA ILE A 158 -43.35 15.45 6.82
C ILE A 158 -44.13 16.76 6.70
N ARG A 159 -44.37 17.21 5.46
CA ARG A 159 -45.13 18.43 5.17
C ARG A 159 -46.52 18.35 5.81
N GLY A 160 -46.83 19.31 6.68
CA GLY A 160 -48.10 19.39 7.41
C GLY A 160 -48.03 18.88 8.85
N GLN A 161 -46.96 18.20 9.25
CA GLN A 161 -46.67 17.92 10.65
C GLN A 161 -45.90 19.08 11.28
N LYS A 162 -46.30 19.48 12.50
CA LYS A 162 -45.67 20.60 13.23
C LYS A 162 -44.34 20.22 13.88
N GLN A 163 -44.08 18.94 14.09
CA GLN A 163 -42.86 18.43 14.71
C GLN A 163 -42.27 17.32 13.84
N PRO A 164 -40.94 17.26 13.70
CA PRO A 164 -40.29 16.16 12.99
C PRO A 164 -40.50 14.84 13.75
N SER A 165 -40.66 13.74 13.01
CA SER A 165 -40.66 12.40 13.59
C SER A 165 -39.23 11.89 13.71
N ILE A 166 -38.99 11.09 14.75
CA ILE A 166 -37.70 10.45 15.00
C ILE A 166 -37.92 8.95 14.97
N GLU A 167 -37.16 8.26 14.12
CA GLU A 167 -37.25 6.81 13.94
C GLU A 167 -35.89 6.15 14.09
N LYS A 168 -35.86 4.98 14.74
CA LYS A 168 -34.65 4.16 14.84
C LYS A 168 -34.54 3.26 13.62
N GLN A 169 -33.36 3.22 13.02
CA GLN A 169 -33.05 2.40 11.85
C GLN A 169 -31.73 1.66 12.02
N ILE A 170 -31.65 0.48 11.40
CA ILE A 170 -30.45 -0.35 11.42
C ILE A 170 -29.82 -0.32 10.02
N VAL A 171 -28.51 -0.10 9.97
CA VAL A 171 -27.70 -0.17 8.74
C VAL A 171 -26.62 -1.24 8.93
N PRO A 172 -26.78 -2.43 8.33
CA PRO A 172 -25.73 -3.44 8.30
C PRO A 172 -24.48 -2.90 7.59
N LEU A 173 -23.28 -3.24 8.08
CA LEU A 173 -22.02 -2.81 7.43
C LEU A 173 -21.82 -3.45 6.05
N ASP A 174 -22.46 -4.60 5.83
CA ASP A 174 -22.49 -5.30 4.54
C ASP A 174 -23.69 -4.90 3.66
N ALA A 175 -24.41 -3.83 4.02
CA ALA A 175 -25.60 -3.42 3.30
C ALA A 175 -25.30 -3.13 1.82
N MET A 176 -26.26 -3.52 0.98
CA MET A 176 -26.36 -3.10 -0.42
C MET A 176 -27.36 -1.95 -0.50
N PRO A 177 -27.16 -0.98 -1.42
CA PRO A 177 -28.14 0.08 -1.59
C PRO A 177 -29.47 -0.52 -2.06
N ASN A 178 -30.58 0.09 -1.64
CA ASN A 178 -31.91 -0.32 -2.09
C ASN A 178 -32.00 -0.23 -3.63
N GLU A 179 -32.37 -1.32 -4.30
CA GLU A 179 -32.40 -1.41 -5.78
C GLU A 179 -33.34 -0.37 -6.44
N GLU A 180 -34.38 0.05 -5.73
CA GLU A 180 -35.29 1.10 -6.19
C GLU A 180 -34.60 2.48 -6.31
N LEU A 181 -33.51 2.70 -5.57
CA LEU A 181 -32.76 3.97 -5.52
C LEU A 181 -31.60 3.98 -6.52
N ARG A 182 -31.92 4.22 -7.80
CA ARG A 182 -30.96 4.25 -8.92
C ARG A 182 -29.77 5.21 -8.78
N LYS A 183 -29.79 6.12 -7.80
CA LYS A 183 -28.70 7.07 -7.54
C LYS A 183 -27.45 6.39 -6.97
N PHE A 184 -27.61 5.27 -6.25
CA PHE A 184 -26.51 4.61 -5.55
C PHE A 184 -26.05 3.39 -6.34
N GLN A 185 -24.73 3.28 -6.51
CA GLN A 185 -24.11 2.14 -7.19
C GLN A 185 -23.57 1.17 -6.14
N SER A 186 -23.85 -0.11 -6.32
CA SER A 186 -23.33 -1.16 -5.45
C SER A 186 -21.81 -1.25 -5.56
N GLN A 187 -21.15 -1.50 -4.44
CA GLN A 187 -19.72 -1.81 -4.38
C GLN A 187 -19.53 -3.30 -4.02
N PRO A 188 -18.44 -3.96 -4.48
CA PRO A 188 -18.11 -5.33 -4.09
C PRO A 188 -18.09 -5.47 -2.57
N LEU A 189 -18.53 -6.62 -2.04
CA LEU A 189 -18.43 -6.89 -0.61
C LEU A 189 -16.97 -7.03 -0.20
N ILE A 190 -16.65 -6.56 0.99
CA ILE A 190 -15.32 -6.75 1.57
C ILE A 190 -15.23 -8.20 2.04
N PRO A 191 -14.31 -9.00 1.47
CA PRO A 191 -14.13 -10.37 1.90
C PRO A 191 -13.91 -10.38 3.41
N ARG A 192 -14.63 -11.24 4.11
CA ARG A 192 -14.25 -11.53 5.49
C ARG A 192 -12.86 -12.15 5.43
N PRO A 193 -11.91 -11.75 6.30
CA PRO A 193 -10.63 -12.42 6.37
C PRO A 193 -10.88 -13.93 6.49
N SER A 194 -10.21 -14.71 5.63
CA SER A 194 -10.44 -16.15 5.54
C SER A 194 -10.30 -16.81 6.92
N SER A 195 -11.31 -17.61 7.25
CA SER A 195 -11.55 -18.33 8.52
C SER A 195 -10.31 -18.77 9.32
N TYR A 196 -10.11 -18.13 10.47
CA TYR A 196 -10.11 -18.69 11.84
C TYR A 196 -9.39 -20.00 12.24
N GLU A 197 -8.71 -20.78 11.41
CA GLU A 197 -8.26 -22.13 11.86
C GLU A 197 -6.75 -22.42 11.95
N SER A 198 -5.84 -21.51 11.65
CA SER A 198 -4.42 -21.79 11.96
C SER A 198 -3.54 -20.54 12.09
N GLU A 199 -3.39 -20.10 13.34
CA GLU A 199 -2.29 -19.32 13.94
C GLU A 199 -2.50 -17.83 14.30
N PRO A 200 -1.86 -17.36 15.40
CA PRO A 200 -2.16 -16.11 16.10
C PRO A 200 -1.46 -14.86 15.51
N THR A 201 -0.72 -15.00 14.41
CA THR A 201 0.29 -14.01 14.00
C THR A 201 -0.25 -12.85 13.17
N LYS A 202 -1.51 -12.92 12.72
CA LYS A 202 -2.29 -11.74 12.30
C LYS A 202 -3.70 -11.84 12.85
N SER A 203 -3.87 -11.41 14.09
CA SER A 203 -5.17 -10.91 14.56
C SER A 203 -5.59 -9.81 13.59
N TYR A 204 -6.49 -10.12 12.66
CA TYR A 204 -7.19 -9.09 11.89
C TYR A 204 -7.81 -8.12 12.90
N ASN A 205 -7.40 -6.86 12.84
CA ASN A 205 -7.88 -5.87 13.78
C ASN A 205 -9.35 -5.58 13.45
N ALA A 206 -10.27 -5.90 14.35
CA ALA A 206 -11.70 -5.69 14.13
C ALA A 206 -12.03 -4.23 13.79
N ILE A 207 -11.20 -3.29 14.28
CA ILE A 207 -11.27 -1.88 13.94
C ILE A 207 -11.03 -1.66 12.45
N ASP A 208 -10.01 -2.28 11.87
CA ASP A 208 -9.70 -2.08 10.45
C ASP A 208 -10.77 -2.70 9.55
N ASP A 209 -11.30 -3.88 9.90
CA ASP A 209 -12.43 -4.47 9.19
C ASP A 209 -13.67 -3.56 9.26
N PHE A 210 -14.00 -3.04 10.44
CA PHE A 210 -15.08 -2.09 10.64
C PHE A 210 -14.90 -0.83 9.77
N ILE A 211 -13.73 -0.20 9.82
CA ILE A 211 -13.41 1.01 9.06
C ILE A 211 -13.43 0.75 7.56
N ARG A 212 -12.92 -0.39 7.09
CA ARG A 212 -12.99 -0.79 5.68
C ARG A 212 -14.44 -0.91 5.22
N ARG A 213 -15.31 -1.58 5.98
CA ARG A 213 -16.73 -1.72 5.62
C ARG A 213 -17.45 -0.37 5.64
N LEU A 214 -17.14 0.51 6.59
CA LEU A 214 -17.62 1.89 6.56
C LEU A 214 -17.15 2.66 5.33
N ASN A 215 -15.87 2.54 4.95
CA ASN A 215 -15.34 3.16 3.74
C ASN A 215 -16.11 2.72 2.51
N ARG A 216 -16.42 1.41 2.40
CA ARG A 216 -17.29 0.89 1.34
C ARG A 216 -18.68 1.54 1.33
N LEU A 217 -19.34 1.67 2.48
CA LEU A 217 -20.64 2.36 2.56
C LEU A 217 -20.53 3.83 2.12
N CYS A 218 -19.46 4.53 2.52
CA CYS A 218 -19.17 5.90 2.08
C CYS A 218 -19.03 6.00 0.55
N LEU A 219 -18.35 5.04 -0.09
CA LEU A 219 -18.21 4.99 -1.54
C LEU A 219 -19.57 4.80 -2.24
N ILE A 220 -20.42 3.90 -1.73
CA ILE A 220 -21.78 3.67 -2.27
C ILE A 220 -22.61 4.96 -2.26
N VAL A 221 -22.50 5.77 -1.20
CA VAL A 221 -23.24 7.03 -1.08
C VAL A 221 -22.54 8.24 -1.72
N ASN A 222 -21.51 8.00 -2.53
CA ASN A 222 -20.71 9.03 -3.22
C ASN A 222 -20.06 10.04 -2.26
N ALA A 223 -19.48 9.55 -1.16
CA ALA A 223 -18.73 10.34 -0.17
C ALA A 223 -17.26 9.89 -0.05
N PRO A 224 -16.46 9.92 -1.15
CA PRO A 224 -15.09 9.42 -1.13
C PRO A 224 -14.17 10.17 -0.16
N SER A 225 -14.34 11.48 0.02
CA SER A 225 -13.53 12.28 0.96
C SER A 225 -13.75 11.93 2.43
N ALA A 226 -14.86 11.24 2.77
CA ALA A 226 -15.08 10.73 4.11
C ALA A 226 -14.15 9.55 4.44
N THR A 227 -13.73 8.78 3.43
CA THR A 227 -12.93 7.56 3.63
C THR A 227 -11.53 7.85 4.19
N GLY A 228 -10.91 8.96 3.80
CA GLY A 228 -9.63 9.40 4.36
C GLY A 228 -9.72 9.70 5.86
N LYS A 229 -10.79 10.37 6.29
CA LYS A 229 -11.05 10.68 7.71
C LYS A 229 -11.32 9.43 8.53
N LEU A 230 -12.06 8.47 7.99
CA LEU A 230 -12.29 7.17 8.64
C LEU A 230 -11.00 6.36 8.75
N THR A 231 -10.14 6.42 7.73
CA THR A 231 -8.80 5.82 7.79
C THR A 231 -7.94 6.51 8.86
N GLN A 232 -8.04 7.83 9.01
CA GLN A 232 -7.37 8.55 10.09
C GLN A 232 -7.93 8.17 11.47
N LEU A 233 -9.25 8.00 11.57
CA LEU A 233 -9.91 7.52 12.79
C LEU A 233 -9.34 6.16 13.20
N SER A 234 -9.17 5.21 12.27
CA SER A 234 -8.59 3.90 12.60
C SER A 234 -7.25 4.04 13.32
N PHE A 235 -6.36 4.93 12.87
CA PHE A 235 -5.08 5.17 13.54
C PHE A 235 -5.21 5.75 14.94
N GLN A 236 -6.25 6.56 15.21
CA GLN A 236 -6.50 7.17 16.51
C GLN A 236 -7.02 6.17 17.55
N ILE A 237 -7.79 5.17 17.12
CA ILE A 237 -8.32 4.10 17.99
C ILE A 237 -7.44 2.84 17.97
N ASN A 238 -6.16 2.96 17.61
CA ASN A 238 -5.20 1.85 17.57
C ASN A 238 -5.54 0.72 16.57
N GLY A 239 -6.11 1.09 15.42
CA GLY A 239 -6.12 0.28 14.19
C GLY A 239 -4.72 -0.11 13.72
N SER A 240 -4.60 -1.00 12.72
CA SER A 240 -3.31 -1.39 12.16
C SER A 240 -2.62 -0.17 11.55
N ARG A 241 -1.49 0.21 12.16
CA ARG A 241 -0.65 1.33 11.70
C ARG A 241 0.17 0.98 10.47
N ASN A 242 0.07 -0.24 9.95
CA ASN A 242 0.89 -0.73 8.85
C ASN A 242 0.64 0.06 7.54
N ALA A 243 -0.52 0.70 7.42
CA ALA A 243 -0.84 1.58 6.31
C ALA A 243 -0.26 3.01 6.44
N LEU A 244 0.18 3.45 7.63
CA LEU A 244 0.63 4.83 7.85
C LEU A 244 2.03 5.08 7.27
N LEU A 245 2.15 6.09 6.41
CA LEU A 245 3.44 6.52 5.90
C LEU A 245 4.22 7.34 6.93
N ARG A 246 5.54 7.13 6.97
CA ARG A 246 6.43 7.96 7.78
C ARG A 246 6.39 9.42 7.33
N GLU A 247 6.55 10.31 8.30
CA GLU A 247 6.73 11.73 8.06
C GLU A 247 8.16 12.00 7.56
N ASP A 248 8.36 13.17 6.95
CA ASP A 248 9.68 13.69 6.61
C ASP A 248 10.49 12.75 5.67
N LEU A 249 9.79 12.07 4.75
CA LEU A 249 10.42 11.26 3.70
C LEU A 249 11.18 12.11 2.67
N TYR A 250 10.83 13.39 2.56
CA TYR A 250 11.37 14.39 1.63
C TYR A 250 11.53 13.84 0.21
N LEU A 251 10.47 13.26 -0.34
CA LEU A 251 10.56 12.56 -1.64
C LEU A 251 10.92 13.49 -2.79
N ASN A 252 10.72 14.81 -2.64
CA ASN A 252 11.15 15.83 -3.59
C ASN A 252 12.68 16.05 -3.60
N GLN A 253 13.42 15.52 -2.61
CA GLN A 253 14.88 15.64 -2.52
C GLN A 253 15.54 14.37 -3.04
N VAL A 254 16.09 14.46 -4.25
CA VAL A 254 16.84 13.39 -4.91
C VAL A 254 18.32 13.79 -5.01
N PRO A 255 19.28 12.88 -4.77
CA PRO A 255 19.09 11.48 -4.40
C PRO A 255 18.58 11.30 -2.98
N HIS A 256 17.78 10.26 -2.77
CA HIS A 256 17.28 9.90 -1.44
C HIS A 256 18.43 9.38 -0.58
N ASN A 257 18.37 9.73 0.70
CA ASN A 257 19.29 9.21 1.69
C ASN A 257 19.04 7.70 1.94
N ARG A 258 20.01 7.03 2.57
CA ARG A 258 19.93 5.58 2.85
C ARG A 258 18.70 5.21 3.68
N TYR A 259 18.35 6.04 4.67
CA TYR A 259 17.21 5.81 5.55
C TYR A 259 15.87 5.73 4.78
N VAL A 260 15.64 6.64 3.82
CA VAL A 260 14.43 6.65 3.00
C VAL A 260 14.39 5.43 2.07
N ARG A 261 15.51 5.06 1.45
CA ARG A 261 15.59 3.85 0.62
C ARG A 261 15.28 2.59 1.44
N GLU A 262 15.95 2.43 2.58
CA GLU A 262 15.79 1.28 3.48
C GLU A 262 14.36 1.15 3.99
N TYR A 263 13.69 2.27 4.29
CA TYR A 263 12.27 2.27 4.63
C TYR A 263 11.41 1.60 3.55
N PHE A 264 11.57 1.98 2.28
CA PHE A 264 10.82 1.34 1.19
C PHE A 264 11.24 -0.11 0.94
N TYR A 265 12.52 -0.44 1.15
CA TYR A 265 13.02 -1.81 1.02
C TYR A 265 12.37 -2.73 2.04
N ASN A 266 12.31 -2.31 3.30
CA ASN A 266 11.70 -3.10 4.36
C ASN A 266 10.21 -3.30 4.10
N LEU A 267 9.48 -2.24 3.74
CA LEU A 267 8.05 -2.35 3.43
C LEU A 267 7.76 -3.36 2.31
N ALA A 268 8.48 -3.28 1.20
CA ALA A 268 8.29 -4.20 0.08
C ALA A 268 8.74 -5.63 0.40
N SER A 269 9.81 -5.79 1.19
CA SER A 269 10.34 -7.11 1.60
C SER A 269 9.40 -7.82 2.57
N GLU A 270 8.91 -7.12 3.60
CA GLU A 270 7.92 -7.64 4.55
C GLU A 270 6.62 -8.04 3.84
N SER A 271 6.16 -7.21 2.91
CA SER A 271 4.95 -7.48 2.12
C SER A 271 5.14 -8.68 1.19
N GLY A 272 6.31 -8.79 0.56
CA GLY A 272 6.72 -9.93 -0.25
C GLY A 272 6.72 -11.23 0.54
N LEU A 273 7.39 -11.25 1.69
CA LEU A 273 7.43 -12.42 2.58
C LEU A 273 6.03 -12.83 3.05
N ASN A 274 5.24 -11.87 3.54
CA ASN A 274 3.88 -12.14 4.00
C ASN A 274 3.00 -12.75 2.90
N ALA A 275 3.11 -12.26 1.67
CA ALA A 275 2.37 -12.79 0.53
C ALA A 275 2.83 -14.21 0.15
N VAL A 276 4.13 -14.48 0.16
CA VAL A 276 4.68 -15.83 -0.09
C VAL A 276 4.17 -16.83 0.95
N VAL A 277 4.18 -16.45 2.23
CA VAL A 277 3.64 -17.29 3.32
C VAL A 277 2.13 -17.49 3.18
N ALA A 278 1.38 -16.47 2.78
CA ALA A 278 -0.07 -16.62 2.54
C ALA A 278 -0.35 -17.54 1.33
N CYS A 279 0.49 -17.49 0.30
CA CYS A 279 0.40 -18.36 -0.87
C CYS A 279 0.68 -19.82 -0.54
N SER A 280 1.67 -20.12 0.31
CA SER A 280 1.94 -21.50 0.73
C SER A 280 0.79 -22.11 1.54
N LYS A 281 -0.03 -21.26 2.16
CA LYS A 281 -1.28 -21.62 2.85
C LYS A 281 -2.51 -21.67 1.93
N GLY A 282 -2.35 -21.43 0.62
CA GLY A 282 -3.45 -21.41 -0.34
C GLY A 282 -4.41 -20.22 -0.21
N GLN A 283 -4.03 -19.15 0.50
CA GLN A 283 -4.89 -17.98 0.74
C GLN A 283 -4.89 -16.99 -0.42
N ILE A 284 -3.81 -16.94 -1.19
CA ILE A 284 -3.67 -16.07 -2.36
C ILE A 284 -3.06 -16.82 -3.53
N SER A 285 -3.28 -16.29 -4.74
CA SER A 285 -2.66 -16.79 -5.97
C SER A 285 -1.13 -16.68 -5.91
N ASN A 286 -0.47 -17.62 -6.57
CA ASN A 286 0.98 -17.63 -6.74
C ASN A 286 1.49 -16.56 -7.71
N ARG A 287 0.60 -15.88 -8.45
CA ARG A 287 0.93 -14.76 -9.35
C ARG A 287 0.83 -13.43 -8.61
N MET A 288 1.98 -12.84 -8.30
CA MET A 288 2.07 -11.63 -7.47
C MET A 288 2.84 -10.50 -8.15
N LYS A 289 2.53 -9.24 -7.82
CA LYS A 289 3.32 -8.09 -8.25
C LYS A 289 3.55 -7.07 -7.13
N ILE A 290 4.76 -6.52 -7.11
CA ILE A 290 5.19 -5.41 -6.26
C ILE A 290 5.40 -4.21 -7.16
N ILE A 291 4.73 -3.11 -6.83
CA ILE A 291 4.94 -1.81 -7.48
C ILE A 291 5.56 -0.88 -6.44
N SER A 292 6.75 -0.37 -6.70
CA SER A 292 7.40 0.62 -5.86
C SER A 292 8.06 1.65 -6.76
N MET A 293 7.43 2.82 -6.85
CA MET A 293 7.69 3.84 -7.87
C MET A 293 7.90 5.21 -7.21
N PHE A 294 8.74 5.24 -6.16
CA PHE A 294 9.32 6.49 -5.67
C PHE A 294 10.39 7.00 -6.67
N PRO A 295 10.85 8.27 -6.60
CA PRO A 295 11.52 8.90 -7.74
C PRO A 295 12.80 8.21 -8.25
N GLU A 296 13.58 7.57 -7.38
CA GLU A 296 14.76 6.80 -7.81
C GLU A 296 14.44 5.46 -8.49
N MET A 297 13.20 4.95 -8.37
CA MET A 297 12.79 3.67 -8.96
C MET A 297 11.80 3.82 -10.12
N ASN A 298 11.33 5.04 -10.40
CA ASN A 298 10.47 5.30 -11.54
C ASN A 298 11.33 5.57 -12.81
N PRO A 299 11.31 4.70 -13.84
CA PRO A 299 12.13 4.88 -15.03
C PRO A 299 11.73 6.06 -15.92
N GLN A 300 10.58 6.66 -15.68
CA GLN A 300 10.14 7.88 -16.37
C GLN A 300 10.81 9.14 -15.81
N MET A 301 11.46 9.03 -14.64
CA MET A 301 12.16 10.12 -13.98
C MET A 301 13.64 10.14 -14.36
N ASP A 302 14.20 11.35 -14.51
CA ASP A 302 15.65 11.54 -14.69
C ASP A 302 16.47 11.05 -13.48
N SER A 303 15.82 10.95 -12.32
CA SER A 303 16.38 10.42 -11.07
C SER A 303 16.49 8.90 -11.00
N TYR A 304 16.00 8.18 -12.01
CA TYR A 304 16.00 6.73 -12.02
C TYR A 304 17.40 6.14 -11.79
N ARG A 305 17.50 5.23 -10.84
CA ARG A 305 18.75 4.57 -10.47
C ARG A 305 18.55 3.07 -10.42
N ILE A 306 19.16 2.36 -11.37
CA ILE A 306 19.13 0.89 -11.43
C ILE A 306 19.68 0.24 -10.15
N GLY A 307 20.68 0.86 -9.51
CA GLY A 307 21.21 0.39 -8.23
C GLY A 307 20.14 0.33 -7.12
N THR A 308 19.24 1.30 -7.06
CA THR A 308 18.15 1.35 -6.07
C THR A 308 17.17 0.20 -6.27
N LEU A 309 16.90 -0.20 -7.53
CA LEU A 309 16.10 -1.39 -7.85
C LEU A 309 16.81 -2.69 -7.45
N LEU A 310 18.10 -2.81 -7.75
CA LEU A 310 18.89 -4.00 -7.40
C LEU A 310 19.04 -4.16 -5.88
N GLU A 311 19.21 -3.06 -5.15
CA GLU A 311 19.22 -3.04 -3.69
C GLU A 311 17.88 -3.50 -3.09
N LEU A 312 16.74 -3.08 -3.67
CA LEU A 312 15.42 -3.58 -3.28
C LEU A 312 15.27 -5.09 -3.55
N ALA A 313 15.66 -5.53 -4.75
CA ALA A 313 15.62 -6.95 -5.11
C ALA A 313 16.46 -7.80 -4.15
N ARG A 314 17.64 -7.29 -3.77
CA ARG A 314 18.51 -7.90 -2.76
C ARG A 314 17.79 -8.01 -1.41
N SER A 315 17.16 -6.93 -0.96
CA SER A 315 16.44 -6.89 0.32
C SER A 315 15.31 -7.93 0.38
N ILE A 316 14.51 -8.03 -0.69
CA ILE A 316 13.43 -9.03 -0.78
C ILE A 316 14.01 -10.45 -0.76
N ALA A 317 15.05 -10.70 -1.56
CA ALA A 317 15.68 -12.02 -1.64
C ALA A 317 16.31 -12.46 -0.32
N ILE A 318 17.02 -11.55 0.38
CA ILE A 318 17.60 -11.81 1.71
C ILE A 318 16.49 -12.14 2.71
N THR A 319 15.44 -11.32 2.78
CA THR A 319 14.32 -11.52 3.73
C THR A 319 13.64 -12.88 3.54
N LEU A 320 13.52 -13.34 2.30
CA LEU A 320 12.99 -14.68 2.00
C LEU A 320 14.00 -15.78 2.35
N ALA A 321 15.28 -15.61 2.00
CA ALA A 321 16.34 -16.56 2.30
C ALA A 321 16.54 -16.77 3.81
N GLU A 322 16.40 -15.73 4.63
CA GLU A 322 16.41 -15.81 6.10
C GLU A 322 15.31 -16.73 6.65
N GLN A 323 14.21 -16.90 5.91
CA GLN A 323 13.13 -17.85 6.23
C GLN A 323 13.35 -19.24 5.60
N ASN A 324 14.57 -19.53 5.14
CA ASN A 324 14.95 -20.75 4.41
C ASN A 324 14.17 -20.95 3.09
N ILE A 325 13.69 -19.88 2.47
CA ILE A 325 12.99 -19.94 1.19
C ILE A 325 14.00 -19.72 0.07
N ARG A 326 14.13 -20.68 -0.85
CA ARG A 326 15.07 -20.55 -1.99
C ARG A 326 14.44 -19.65 -3.06
N VAL A 327 15.11 -18.55 -3.37
CA VAL A 327 14.67 -17.53 -4.30
C VAL A 327 15.53 -17.56 -5.55
N ARG A 328 14.89 -17.63 -6.72
CA ARG A 328 15.54 -17.32 -7.99
C ARG A 328 15.22 -15.90 -8.43
N VAL A 329 16.25 -15.06 -8.50
CA VAL A 329 16.15 -13.69 -9.01
C VAL A 329 16.40 -13.69 -10.51
N CYS A 330 15.38 -13.35 -11.28
CA CYS A 330 15.35 -13.40 -12.73
C CYS A 330 15.41 -12.00 -13.35
N VAL A 331 16.28 -11.83 -14.34
CA VAL A 331 16.35 -10.63 -15.17
C VAL A 331 15.98 -11.00 -16.60
N GLN A 332 15.13 -10.19 -17.25
CA GLN A 332 14.79 -10.44 -18.66
C GLN A 332 16.04 -10.41 -19.55
N GLY A 333 16.20 -11.45 -20.36
CA GLY A 333 17.24 -11.55 -21.37
C GLY A 333 16.95 -10.76 -22.64
N SER A 334 17.79 -10.93 -23.65
CA SER A 334 17.55 -10.35 -24.97
C SER A 334 16.38 -11.02 -25.66
N MET A 335 15.46 -10.23 -26.21
CA MET A 335 14.26 -10.68 -26.94
C MET A 335 14.38 -10.34 -28.43
N GLY A 336 13.77 -11.15 -29.30
CA GLY A 336 13.74 -10.93 -30.76
C GLY A 336 14.52 -11.98 -31.57
N VAL A 337 14.46 -11.89 -32.90
CA VAL A 337 15.13 -12.82 -33.82
C VAL A 337 16.10 -12.07 -34.74
N GLY A 338 17.33 -12.57 -34.87
CA GLY A 338 18.35 -12.02 -35.76
C GLY A 338 18.75 -10.59 -35.40
N ILE A 339 18.76 -9.68 -36.37
CA ILE A 339 19.14 -8.27 -36.16
C ILE A 339 18.17 -7.48 -35.26
N PHE A 340 17.03 -8.06 -34.91
CA PHE A 340 16.02 -7.45 -34.05
C PHE A 340 16.11 -7.94 -32.60
N THR A 341 17.20 -8.62 -32.22
CA THR A 341 17.46 -8.96 -30.81
C THR A 341 17.83 -7.72 -30.01
N GLY A 342 17.14 -7.48 -28.90
CA GLY A 342 17.48 -6.41 -27.97
C GLY A 342 17.07 -6.74 -26.54
N THR A 343 17.81 -6.20 -25.58
CA THR A 343 17.40 -6.18 -24.16
C THR A 343 16.76 -4.82 -23.88
N PRO A 344 15.69 -4.74 -23.07
CA PRO A 344 15.16 -3.46 -22.64
C PRO A 344 16.28 -2.57 -22.06
N LYS A 345 16.32 -1.30 -22.48
CA LYS A 345 17.41 -0.37 -22.10
C LYS A 345 17.63 -0.31 -20.59
N GLN A 346 16.56 -0.41 -19.81
CA GLN A 346 16.57 -0.35 -18.36
C GLN A 346 17.25 -1.57 -17.70
N LEU A 347 17.29 -2.71 -18.40
CA LEU A 347 17.83 -3.98 -17.90
C LEU A 347 19.19 -4.34 -18.47
N SER A 348 19.74 -3.52 -19.38
CA SER A 348 21.06 -3.73 -19.94
C SER A 348 22.14 -3.75 -18.84
N GLY A 349 22.84 -4.88 -18.72
CA GLY A 349 23.87 -5.08 -17.69
C GLY A 349 23.34 -5.33 -16.27
N ALA A 350 22.01 -5.30 -16.04
CA ALA A 350 21.43 -5.52 -14.72
C ALA A 350 21.74 -6.92 -14.16
N ALA A 351 21.70 -7.95 -15.01
CA ALA A 351 22.06 -9.32 -14.63
C ALA A 351 23.52 -9.42 -14.14
N THR A 352 24.46 -8.80 -14.85
CA THR A 352 25.88 -8.78 -14.47
C THR A 352 26.11 -7.99 -13.19
N LEU A 353 25.42 -6.86 -13.01
CA LEU A 353 25.51 -6.06 -11.79
C LEU A 353 24.95 -6.82 -10.58
N LEU A 354 23.82 -7.50 -10.73
CA LEU A 354 23.20 -8.30 -9.67
C LEU A 354 24.14 -9.40 -9.17
N GLN A 355 24.82 -10.10 -10.09
CA GLN A 355 25.79 -11.16 -9.75
C GLN A 355 27.08 -10.63 -9.10
N ARG A 356 27.47 -9.38 -9.39
CA ARG A 356 28.68 -8.74 -8.83
C ARG A 356 28.40 -7.92 -7.58
N MET A 357 27.14 -7.72 -7.23
CA MET A 357 26.72 -6.98 -6.05
C MET A 357 27.23 -7.65 -4.79
N ASP A 358 27.44 -6.87 -3.73
CA ASP A 358 27.82 -7.42 -2.44
C ASP A 358 26.60 -8.03 -1.72
N TRP A 359 26.58 -9.36 -1.69
CA TRP A 359 25.56 -10.14 -0.99
C TRP A 359 25.96 -10.48 0.45
N GLN A 360 27.18 -10.12 0.87
CA GLN A 360 27.75 -10.49 2.17
C GLN A 360 27.72 -12.02 2.41
N SER A 361 27.95 -12.82 1.36
CA SER A 361 27.81 -14.28 1.40
C SER A 361 29.11 -15.08 1.48
N ARG A 362 30.25 -14.41 1.67
CA ARG A 362 31.54 -15.09 1.82
C ARG A 362 31.69 -15.68 3.23
N PRO A 363 32.63 -16.64 3.42
CA PRO A 363 32.91 -17.17 4.74
C PRO A 363 33.22 -16.10 5.78
N GLY A 364 32.49 -16.08 6.89
CA GLY A 364 32.62 -15.08 7.96
C GLY A 364 31.84 -13.77 7.75
N GLU A 365 31.02 -13.65 6.70
CA GLU A 365 30.11 -12.53 6.49
C GLU A 365 28.69 -12.83 7.01
N GLU A 366 27.85 -11.80 7.10
CA GLU A 366 26.50 -11.86 7.70
C GLU A 366 25.56 -12.88 7.03
N ASN A 367 25.67 -13.03 5.71
CA ASN A 367 24.83 -13.91 4.89
C ASN A 367 25.63 -15.09 4.30
N GLU A 368 26.62 -15.58 5.05
CA GLU A 368 27.51 -16.65 4.60
C GLU A 368 26.75 -17.81 3.93
N GLY A 369 27.16 -18.16 2.70
CA GLY A 369 26.55 -19.27 1.95
C GLY A 369 25.16 -18.99 1.39
N MET A 370 24.62 -17.77 1.48
CA MET A 370 23.28 -17.46 0.97
C MET A 370 23.20 -17.57 -0.57
N VAL A 371 24.13 -16.95 -1.29
CA VAL A 371 24.21 -17.08 -2.75
C VAL A 371 24.65 -18.50 -3.13
N GLY A 372 23.88 -19.15 -3.99
CA GLY A 372 24.11 -20.52 -4.46
C GLY A 372 23.36 -21.61 -3.69
N ASN A 373 23.00 -21.36 -2.41
CA ASN A 373 22.15 -22.28 -1.64
C ASN A 373 20.70 -21.78 -1.58
N PHE A 374 20.51 -20.50 -1.22
CA PHE A 374 19.18 -19.89 -1.06
C PHE A 374 18.87 -18.85 -2.13
N VAL A 375 19.87 -18.14 -2.64
CA VAL A 375 19.68 -17.13 -3.69
C VAL A 375 20.36 -17.61 -4.97
N ASN A 376 19.55 -17.80 -6.01
CA ASN A 376 19.99 -18.20 -7.34
C ASN A 376 19.67 -17.11 -8.38
N PHE A 377 20.45 -17.05 -9.45
CA PHE A 377 20.24 -16.09 -10.54
C PHE A 377 19.75 -16.80 -11.81
N GLY A 378 18.89 -16.15 -12.58
CA GLY A 378 18.39 -16.69 -13.84
C GLY A 378 17.89 -15.62 -14.81
N ALA A 379 17.38 -16.06 -15.96
CA ALA A 379 16.61 -15.22 -16.85
C ALA A 379 15.11 -15.54 -16.79
N VAL A 380 14.29 -14.68 -17.39
CA VAL A 380 12.86 -14.94 -17.56
C VAL A 380 12.66 -16.00 -18.65
N GLY A 381 12.16 -17.17 -18.26
CA GLY A 381 11.89 -18.29 -19.16
C GLY A 381 11.77 -19.63 -18.41
N LYS A 382 11.08 -20.60 -19.00
CA LYS A 382 10.84 -21.92 -18.38
C LYS A 382 12.12 -22.71 -18.13
N GLU A 383 13.15 -22.48 -18.93
CA GLU A 383 14.46 -23.13 -18.84
C GLU A 383 15.21 -22.78 -17.55
N HIS A 384 14.84 -21.67 -16.90
CA HIS A 384 15.40 -21.25 -15.62
C HIS A 384 14.56 -21.70 -14.43
N VAL A 385 13.45 -22.40 -14.66
CA VAL A 385 12.66 -23.02 -13.59
C VAL A 385 13.28 -24.36 -13.24
N VAL A 386 14.03 -24.38 -12.14
CA VAL A 386 14.64 -25.61 -11.65
C VAL A 386 13.61 -26.40 -10.85
N ASN A 387 13.36 -27.62 -11.30
CA ASN A 387 12.64 -28.64 -10.55
C ASN A 387 13.67 -29.59 -9.92
N LYS A 388 13.35 -30.16 -8.75
CA LYS A 388 14.26 -31.08 -8.05
C LYS A 388 14.76 -32.14 -9.03
N GLY A 389 16.07 -32.22 -9.20
CA GLY A 389 16.66 -33.05 -10.22
C GLY A 389 18.08 -33.44 -9.87
N THR A 390 18.46 -34.62 -10.32
CA THR A 390 19.84 -35.07 -10.28
C THR A 390 20.45 -34.82 -11.66
N MET A 391 21.47 -33.98 -11.74
CA MET A 391 22.23 -33.79 -12.97
C MET A 391 23.60 -34.45 -12.86
N LEU A 392 23.97 -35.20 -13.90
CA LEU A 392 25.30 -35.75 -14.08
C LEU A 392 26.15 -34.71 -14.80
N VAL A 393 27.03 -34.03 -14.06
CA VAL A 393 27.95 -33.04 -14.60
C VAL A 393 29.29 -33.72 -14.85
N LYS A 394 29.78 -33.65 -16.10
CA LYS A 394 31.16 -34.04 -16.40
C LYS A 394 32.10 -32.93 -16.00
N ASP A 395 32.99 -33.26 -15.08
CA ASP A 395 34.08 -32.40 -14.64
C ASP A 395 35.09 -32.26 -15.80
N GLU A 396 35.21 -31.05 -16.37
CA GLU A 396 35.99 -30.82 -17.60
C GLU A 396 37.49 -31.07 -17.43
N GLU A 397 38.01 -30.98 -16.20
CA GLU A 397 39.42 -31.20 -15.90
C GLU A 397 39.75 -32.68 -15.61
N THR A 398 38.81 -33.44 -15.04
CA THR A 398 39.05 -34.83 -14.60
C THR A 398 38.33 -35.88 -15.45
N GLY A 399 37.36 -35.47 -16.28
CA GLY A 399 36.51 -36.36 -17.07
C GLY A 399 35.52 -37.19 -16.24
N GLU A 400 35.51 -37.03 -14.92
CA GLU A 400 34.62 -37.74 -14.01
C GLU A 400 33.20 -37.18 -14.09
N THR A 401 32.22 -38.08 -14.02
CA THR A 401 30.81 -37.69 -14.01
C THR A 401 30.35 -37.59 -12.55
N LYS A 402 30.19 -36.36 -12.07
CA LYS A 402 29.67 -36.08 -10.72
C LYS A 402 28.17 -35.95 -10.74
N GLU A 403 27.53 -36.64 -9.81
CA GLU A 403 26.11 -36.51 -9.54
C GLU A 403 25.88 -35.28 -8.67
N ILE A 404 25.31 -34.21 -9.24
CA ILE A 404 24.94 -32.99 -8.53
C ILE A 404 23.43 -33.01 -8.34
N THR A 405 23.00 -33.00 -7.09
CA THR A 405 21.58 -32.80 -6.75
C THR A 405 21.29 -31.31 -6.85
N GLN A 406 20.49 -30.91 -7.84
CA GLN A 406 20.02 -29.56 -7.96
C GLN A 406 18.70 -29.42 -7.18
N GLU A 407 18.73 -28.54 -6.19
CA GLU A 407 17.58 -28.23 -5.38
C GLU A 407 16.55 -27.38 -6.15
N GLN A 408 15.28 -27.58 -5.84
CA GLN A 408 14.17 -26.85 -6.43
C GLN A 408 14.12 -25.43 -5.88
N ASP A 409 13.93 -24.41 -6.72
CA ASP A 409 13.65 -23.06 -6.22
C ASP A 409 12.20 -22.96 -5.73
N ASP A 410 11.98 -22.24 -4.63
CA ASP A 410 10.67 -22.10 -3.98
C ASP A 410 9.92 -20.85 -4.47
N VAL A 411 10.62 -19.76 -4.77
CA VAL A 411 10.06 -18.47 -5.22
C VAL A 411 10.84 -17.90 -6.40
N PHE A 412 10.15 -17.27 -7.36
CA PHE A 412 10.75 -16.56 -8.49
C PHE A 412 10.51 -15.06 -8.38
N LEU A 413 11.58 -14.25 -8.31
CA LEU A 413 11.51 -12.79 -8.28
C LEU A 413 11.99 -12.22 -9.62
N LEU A 414 11.09 -11.62 -10.40
CA LEU A 414 11.37 -11.13 -11.75
C LEU A 414 11.52 -9.61 -11.75
N LEU A 415 12.69 -9.13 -12.18
CA LEU A 415 13.04 -7.71 -12.15
C LEU A 415 12.57 -6.98 -13.40
N CYS A 416 11.68 -6.01 -13.21
CA CYS A 416 11.12 -5.10 -14.21
C CYS A 416 10.85 -5.76 -15.57
N PRO A 417 10.11 -6.87 -15.68
CA PRO A 417 9.83 -7.48 -16.97
C PRO A 417 9.07 -6.50 -17.88
N GLN A 418 9.51 -6.36 -19.14
CA GLN A 418 9.00 -5.37 -20.08
C GLN A 418 8.60 -5.98 -21.42
N SER A 419 7.41 -5.60 -21.88
CA SER A 419 7.03 -5.80 -23.27
C SER A 419 7.89 -4.90 -24.18
N MET A 420 8.49 -5.46 -25.22
CA MET A 420 9.26 -4.70 -26.20
C MET A 420 8.43 -4.33 -27.42
N VAL A 421 8.87 -3.27 -28.07
CA VAL A 421 8.33 -2.83 -29.35
C VAL A 421 8.68 -3.85 -30.46
N GLY A 422 7.67 -4.37 -31.15
CA GLY A 422 7.82 -5.29 -32.28
C GLY A 422 6.72 -6.34 -32.34
N VAL A 423 6.50 -6.94 -33.52
CA VAL A 423 5.37 -7.87 -33.77
C VAL A 423 5.54 -9.21 -33.04
N GLU A 424 6.78 -9.59 -32.68
CA GLU A 424 7.14 -10.90 -32.09
C GLU A 424 7.94 -10.79 -30.77
N SER A 425 8.09 -9.60 -30.19
CA SER A 425 8.99 -9.34 -29.05
C SER A 425 8.26 -9.12 -27.73
N SER A 426 7.16 -9.84 -27.51
CA SER A 426 6.44 -9.80 -26.22
C SER A 426 7.08 -10.75 -25.21
N ILE A 427 7.39 -10.24 -24.02
CA ILE A 427 7.88 -11.04 -22.88
C ILE A 427 6.80 -11.96 -22.30
N ILE A 428 5.53 -11.71 -22.64
CA ILE A 428 4.37 -12.40 -22.05
C ILE A 428 4.42 -13.91 -22.28
N GLN A 429 4.87 -14.37 -23.45
CA GLN A 429 4.98 -15.81 -23.69
C GLN A 429 6.01 -16.47 -22.76
N ALA A 430 7.20 -15.87 -22.62
CA ALA A 430 8.22 -16.39 -21.72
C ALA A 430 7.76 -16.36 -20.25
N LEU A 431 7.00 -15.32 -19.86
CA LEU A 431 6.38 -15.25 -18.53
C LEU A 431 5.34 -16.34 -18.32
N GLN A 432 4.45 -16.57 -19.29
CA GLN A 432 3.44 -17.61 -19.22
C GLN A 432 4.10 -18.99 -19.07
N GLU A 433 5.07 -19.30 -19.92
CA GLU A 433 5.80 -20.57 -19.87
C GLU A 433 6.54 -20.75 -18.53
N MET A 434 7.12 -19.68 -17.98
CA MET A 434 7.80 -19.70 -16.68
C MET A 434 6.80 -19.91 -15.53
N VAL A 435 5.65 -19.23 -15.55
CA VAL A 435 4.58 -19.41 -14.55
C VAL A 435 4.02 -20.82 -14.61
N ASP A 436 3.79 -21.36 -15.80
CA ASP A 436 3.30 -22.73 -15.98
C ASP A 436 4.32 -23.75 -15.46
N ALA A 437 5.61 -23.54 -15.71
CA ALA A 437 6.68 -24.39 -15.17
C ALA A 437 6.83 -24.23 -13.64
N ALA A 438 6.58 -23.03 -13.10
CA ALA A 438 6.63 -22.77 -11.66
C ALA A 438 5.53 -23.53 -10.91
N GLY A 439 4.39 -23.83 -11.54
CA GLY A 439 3.27 -24.52 -10.91
C GLY A 439 2.62 -23.66 -9.83
N ASP A 440 2.49 -24.18 -8.61
CA ASP A 440 1.91 -23.46 -7.46
C ASP A 440 2.92 -22.54 -6.74
N ARG A 441 4.18 -22.55 -7.17
CA ARG A 441 5.23 -21.72 -6.54
C ARG A 441 5.03 -20.23 -6.83
N PRO A 442 5.28 -19.34 -5.86
CA PRO A 442 5.15 -17.90 -6.05
C PRO A 442 6.06 -17.35 -7.17
N VAL A 443 5.47 -16.54 -8.04
CA VAL A 443 6.13 -15.72 -9.05
C VAL A 443 5.79 -14.25 -8.77
N ILE A 444 6.80 -13.49 -8.36
CA ILE A 444 6.68 -12.08 -7.98
C ILE A 444 7.29 -11.21 -9.08
N LEU A 445 6.49 -10.34 -9.68
CA LEU A 445 6.96 -9.32 -10.60
C LEU A 445 7.29 -8.04 -9.84
N LEU A 446 8.52 -7.56 -9.93
CA LEU A 446 8.93 -6.27 -9.36
C LEU A 446 8.88 -5.19 -10.45
N ASN A 447 8.06 -4.15 -10.25
CA ASN A 447 7.88 -3.04 -11.19
C ASN A 447 7.67 -3.47 -12.66
N PRO A 448 6.71 -4.36 -12.96
CA PRO A 448 6.47 -4.81 -14.33
C PRO A 448 5.98 -3.68 -15.25
N ASP A 449 6.47 -3.63 -16.49
CA ASP A 449 5.92 -2.80 -17.57
C ASP A 449 5.42 -3.69 -18.72
N LEU A 450 4.26 -4.30 -18.48
CA LEU A 450 3.62 -5.23 -19.42
C LEU A 450 2.61 -4.53 -20.34
N SER A 451 2.60 -3.20 -20.33
CA SER A 451 1.74 -2.40 -21.20
C SER A 451 2.06 -2.65 -22.69
N ASP A 452 1.03 -2.59 -23.53
CA ASP A 452 1.22 -2.76 -24.98
C ASP A 452 1.97 -1.55 -25.54
N LYS A 453 3.14 -1.79 -26.18
CA LYS A 453 3.97 -0.72 -26.74
C LYS A 453 3.74 -0.63 -28.24
N VAL A 454 3.46 0.57 -28.74
CA VAL A 454 3.30 0.83 -30.18
C VAL A 454 4.66 0.78 -30.86
N SER A 455 4.73 0.16 -32.04
CA SER A 455 5.97 0.20 -32.82
C SER A 455 6.30 1.56 -33.39
N SER A 456 7.58 1.77 -33.71
CA SER A 456 8.05 2.98 -34.40
C SER A 456 7.37 3.20 -35.75
N GLN A 457 6.77 2.16 -36.34
CA GLN A 457 5.94 2.24 -37.56
C GLN A 457 4.44 2.46 -37.28
N GLY A 458 4.05 2.76 -36.04
CA GLY A 458 2.66 2.99 -35.65
C GLY A 458 1.79 1.74 -35.60
N GLN A 459 2.35 0.56 -35.90
CA GLN A 459 1.62 -0.71 -35.83
C GLN A 459 1.57 -1.19 -34.37
N GLN A 460 0.35 -1.43 -33.88
CA GLN A 460 0.08 -2.10 -32.60
C GLN A 460 -0.20 -3.58 -32.86
N ASN A 461 0.22 -4.45 -31.94
CA ASN A 461 -0.01 -5.87 -32.08
C ASN A 461 -1.43 -6.23 -31.61
N ILE A 462 -2.42 -6.18 -32.51
CA ILE A 462 -3.84 -6.36 -32.16
C ILE A 462 -4.15 -7.83 -31.80
N ARG A 463 -3.44 -8.80 -32.38
CA ARG A 463 -3.69 -10.22 -32.17
C ARG A 463 -3.19 -10.66 -30.79
N GLY A 464 -4.03 -11.36 -30.02
CA GLY A 464 -3.70 -11.81 -28.66
C GLY A 464 -3.51 -10.68 -27.65
N ARG A 465 -3.83 -9.42 -28.00
CA ARG A 465 -3.70 -8.27 -27.09
C ARG A 465 -4.52 -8.46 -25.83
N LYS A 466 -5.76 -8.91 -25.99
CA LYS A 466 -6.65 -9.20 -24.87
C LYS A 466 -6.01 -10.23 -23.94
N ASP A 467 -5.57 -11.37 -24.49
CA ASP A 467 -4.93 -12.44 -23.71
C ASP A 467 -3.67 -11.96 -22.97
N ARG A 468 -2.88 -11.06 -23.59
CA ARG A 468 -1.69 -10.46 -22.93
C ARG A 468 -2.05 -9.54 -21.77
N LEU A 469 -3.08 -8.70 -21.94
CA LEU A 469 -3.55 -7.82 -20.89
C LEU A 469 -4.21 -8.62 -19.77
N ASP A 470 -5.09 -9.57 -20.11
CA ASP A 470 -5.75 -10.47 -19.17
C ASP A 470 -4.70 -11.29 -18.37
N PHE A 471 -3.59 -11.73 -19.00
CA PHE A 471 -2.47 -12.37 -18.29
C PHE A 471 -1.73 -11.41 -17.35
N ALA A 472 -1.41 -10.19 -17.79
CA ALA A 472 -0.76 -9.19 -16.96
C ALA A 472 -1.62 -8.80 -15.74
N ASP A 473 -2.94 -8.74 -15.94
CA ASP A 473 -3.94 -8.44 -14.89
C ASP A 473 -4.18 -9.63 -13.95
N SER A 474 -3.77 -10.85 -14.32
CA SER A 474 -3.86 -12.03 -13.46
C SER A 474 -2.92 -11.99 -12.23
N PHE A 475 -1.96 -11.07 -12.20
CA PHE A 475 -1.04 -10.88 -11.06
C PHE A 475 -1.67 -9.98 -9.99
N LYS A 476 -1.86 -10.53 -8.78
CA LYS A 476 -2.38 -9.78 -7.61
C LYS A 476 -1.32 -8.78 -7.13
N THR A 477 -1.70 -7.52 -6.96
CA THR A 477 -0.84 -6.51 -6.33
C THR A 477 -0.70 -6.83 -4.84
N ILE A 478 0.51 -7.20 -4.41
CA ILE A 478 0.79 -7.53 -3.01
C ILE A 478 1.39 -6.37 -2.23
N HIS A 479 1.91 -5.37 -2.94
CA HIS A 479 2.44 -4.12 -2.41
C HIS A 479 2.42 -3.07 -3.52
N GLN A 480 2.01 -1.84 -3.20
CA GLN A 480 2.09 -0.72 -4.12
C GLN A 480 2.51 0.56 -3.40
N PHE A 481 3.52 1.25 -3.93
CA PHE A 481 3.83 2.63 -3.62
C PHE A 481 4.04 3.39 -4.93
N GLN A 482 3.27 4.46 -5.14
CA GLN A 482 3.37 5.25 -6.36
C GLN A 482 3.05 6.71 -6.10
N ASN A 483 3.97 7.59 -6.45
CA ASN A 483 3.77 9.04 -6.31
C ASN A 483 2.68 9.58 -7.25
N ILE A 484 2.01 10.63 -6.77
CA ILE A 484 1.03 11.43 -7.52
C ILE A 484 1.71 12.73 -7.95
N TYR A 485 1.60 13.04 -9.24
CA TYR A 485 2.26 14.19 -9.88
C TYR A 485 1.23 15.10 -10.57
N VAL A 486 1.58 16.38 -10.74
CA VAL A 486 0.80 17.31 -11.58
C VAL A 486 1.05 16.99 -13.06
N SER A 487 -0.03 16.75 -13.81
CA SER A 487 0.05 16.55 -15.27
C SER A 487 0.72 17.74 -15.97
N GLY A 488 1.63 17.46 -16.92
CA GLY A 488 2.31 18.48 -17.72
C GLY A 488 3.50 19.18 -17.05
N THR A 489 3.87 18.79 -15.82
CA THR A 489 5.09 19.27 -15.15
C THR A 489 6.23 18.25 -15.28
N SER A 490 7.47 18.68 -15.02
CA SER A 490 8.67 17.83 -14.96
C SER A 490 8.70 16.91 -13.73
N TYR A 491 7.55 16.30 -13.41
CA TYR A 491 7.33 15.34 -12.31
C TYR A 491 7.64 15.88 -10.90
N PHE A 492 7.70 17.19 -10.75
CA PHE A 492 7.76 17.87 -9.46
C PHE A 492 6.84 19.10 -9.50
N PRO A 493 6.20 19.46 -8.38
CA PRO A 493 6.27 18.81 -7.06
C PRO A 493 5.45 17.51 -6.96
N ILE A 494 5.86 16.60 -6.07
CA ILE A 494 5.05 15.44 -5.67
C ILE A 494 3.88 15.94 -4.82
N LEU A 495 2.65 15.63 -5.24
CA LEU A 495 1.43 16.04 -4.53
C LEU A 495 1.02 15.06 -3.43
N GLY A 496 1.46 13.82 -3.54
CA GLY A 496 0.97 12.72 -2.71
C GLY A 496 1.46 11.38 -3.20
N THR A 497 0.85 10.31 -2.69
CA THR A 497 1.16 8.93 -3.11
C THR A 497 -0.06 8.03 -2.97
N ILE A 498 -0.13 7.00 -3.81
CA ILE A 498 -1.02 5.85 -3.67
C ILE A 498 -0.21 4.74 -3.00
N TYR A 499 -0.72 4.25 -1.88
CA TYR A 499 -0.04 3.24 -1.08
C TYR A 499 -0.98 2.07 -0.76
N LYS A 500 -0.51 0.85 -1.00
CA LYS A 500 -1.08 -0.41 -0.53
C LYS A 500 0.05 -1.16 0.17
N HIS A 501 -0.10 -1.33 1.48
CA HIS A 501 0.93 -1.96 2.30
C HIS A 501 1.08 -3.44 1.92
N GLY A 502 0.07 -4.26 2.20
CA GLY A 502 0.05 -5.69 1.92
C GLY A 502 -1.06 -6.15 0.96
N TYR A 503 -1.08 -7.46 0.71
CA TYR A 503 -1.92 -8.09 -0.32
C TYR A 503 -3.43 -7.97 -0.06
N ASP A 504 -3.85 -7.94 1.21
CA ASP A 504 -5.26 -7.81 1.60
C ASP A 504 -5.62 -6.41 2.16
N ASP A 505 -4.65 -5.50 2.23
CA ASP A 505 -4.89 -4.13 2.70
C ASP A 505 -5.56 -3.27 1.62
N PRO A 506 -6.37 -2.27 1.98
CA PRO A 506 -6.94 -1.36 0.99
C PRO A 506 -5.84 -0.50 0.34
N TYR A 507 -6.15 0.09 -0.82
CA TYR A 507 -5.41 1.22 -1.34
C TYR A 507 -5.75 2.46 -0.52
N VAL A 508 -4.73 3.23 -0.18
CA VAL A 508 -4.87 4.52 0.51
C VAL A 508 -4.10 5.57 -0.27
N SER A 509 -4.81 6.62 -0.68
CA SER A 509 -4.19 7.81 -1.26
C SER A 509 -3.87 8.81 -0.16
N TYR A 510 -2.64 9.29 -0.18
CA TYR A 510 -2.11 10.27 0.75
C TYR A 510 -1.86 11.59 0.02
N GLN A 511 -2.29 12.70 0.63
CA GLN A 511 -1.90 14.04 0.22
C GLN A 511 -0.66 14.47 1.01
N ARG A 512 0.37 14.92 0.29
CA ARG A 512 1.56 15.53 0.91
C ARG A 512 1.20 16.93 1.40
N ARG A 513 1.55 17.26 2.63
CA ARG A 513 1.41 18.62 3.19
C ARG A 513 2.69 19.05 3.90
N ASP A 514 3.03 20.33 3.80
CA ASP A 514 4.15 20.89 4.56
C ASP A 514 3.71 21.20 6.00
N LYS A 515 4.57 20.86 6.97
CA LYS A 515 4.34 21.15 8.39
C LYS A 515 4.64 22.62 8.70
N VAL A 516 3.88 23.19 9.63
CA VAL A 516 4.21 24.49 10.22
C VAL A 516 5.51 24.34 11.02
N GLY A 517 6.54 25.12 10.66
CA GLY A 517 7.88 25.01 11.26
C GLY A 517 8.88 24.14 10.49
N GLY A 518 8.48 23.61 9.33
CA GLY A 518 9.34 22.78 8.47
C GLY A 518 9.04 21.29 8.62
N GLY A 519 9.26 20.54 7.52
CA GLY A 519 8.91 19.12 7.42
C GLY A 519 7.74 18.84 6.48
N GLU A 520 7.49 17.57 6.22
CA GLU A 520 6.37 17.08 5.41
C GLU A 520 5.61 15.93 6.09
N ILE A 521 4.30 15.92 5.90
CA ILE A 521 3.41 14.82 6.32
C ILE A 521 2.64 14.28 5.13
N TYR A 522 2.19 13.04 5.26
CA TYR A 522 1.32 12.36 4.32
C TYR A 522 -0.02 12.10 5.02
N VAL A 523 -1.07 12.81 4.63
CA VAL A 523 -2.40 12.72 5.24
C VAL A 523 -3.28 11.83 4.37
N PRO A 524 -3.93 10.78 4.92
CA PRO A 524 -4.84 9.95 4.14
C PRO A 524 -6.07 10.76 3.73
N VAL A 525 -6.44 10.68 2.45
CA VAL A 525 -7.59 11.44 1.89
C VAL A 525 -8.61 10.55 1.21
N LEU A 526 -8.20 9.37 0.73
CA LEU A 526 -9.07 8.40 0.06
C LEU A 526 -8.62 6.99 0.40
N SER A 527 -9.57 6.08 0.64
CA SER A 527 -9.32 4.65 0.79
C SER A 527 -10.32 3.83 -0.03
N THR A 528 -9.81 2.86 -0.80
CA THR A 528 -10.57 2.03 -1.74
C THR A 528 -10.02 0.59 -1.79
N GLU A 529 -10.85 -0.39 -2.15
CA GLU A 529 -10.42 -1.79 -2.32
C GLU A 529 -9.71 -2.01 -3.68
N GLU A 530 -10.03 -1.17 -4.67
CA GLU A 530 -9.40 -1.13 -5.99
C GLU A 530 -8.48 0.09 -6.13
N ILE A 531 -7.61 0.10 -7.15
CA ILE A 531 -6.70 1.22 -7.40
C ILE A 531 -7.55 2.46 -7.75
N PRO A 532 -7.43 3.57 -7.00
CA PRO A 532 -8.24 4.75 -7.25
C PRO A 532 -7.82 5.47 -8.54
N GLU A 533 -8.81 5.97 -9.29
CA GLU A 533 -8.58 6.75 -10.51
C GLU A 533 -8.11 8.18 -10.22
N GLY A 534 -7.39 8.79 -11.16
CA GLY A 534 -6.80 10.13 -11.02
C GLY A 534 -7.82 11.22 -10.65
N ASP A 535 -8.97 11.25 -11.33
CA ASP A 535 -10.01 12.26 -11.06
C ASP A 535 -10.62 12.09 -9.66
N LEU A 536 -10.82 10.85 -9.21
CA LEU A 536 -11.34 10.56 -7.89
C LEU A 536 -10.38 11.04 -6.80
N ILE A 537 -9.08 10.84 -7.00
CA ILE A 537 -8.04 11.31 -6.08
C ILE A 537 -8.03 12.84 -6.03
N LEU A 538 -7.97 13.50 -7.18
CA LEU A 538 -7.87 14.97 -7.24
C LEU A 538 -9.07 15.65 -6.59
N ASN A 539 -10.28 15.12 -6.79
CA ASN A 539 -11.51 15.62 -6.14
C ASN A 539 -11.50 15.48 -4.61
N THR A 540 -10.58 14.68 -4.04
CA THR A 540 -10.42 14.53 -2.58
C THR A 540 -9.27 15.36 -2.01
N PHE A 541 -8.47 16.01 -2.86
CA PHE A 541 -7.35 16.86 -2.43
C PHE A 541 -7.80 18.28 -2.08
N ASP A 542 -8.97 18.69 -2.56
CA ASP A 542 -9.69 19.93 -2.20
C ASP A 542 -10.20 19.88 -0.76
#